data_AF-A0A1R2CTB7-F1
#
_entry.id   AF-A0A1R2CTB7-F1
#
_cell.length_a   1.000
_cell.length_b   1.000
_cell.length_c   1.000
_cell.angle_alpha   90.00
_cell.angle_beta   90.00
_cell.angle_gamma   90.00
#
_symmetry.space_group_name_H-M   'P 1'
#
loop_
_entity.id
_entity.type
_entity.pdbx_description
1 polymer ?
#
loop_
_entity_poly.entity_id
_entity_poly.type
_entity_poly.pdbx_seq_one_letter_code
_entity_poly.pdbx_strand_id
1 'polypeptide(L)'
;MNNVSPLFEINPFYTPPPSTIRFADSNNCLRHPKKLDIKPIEDFESILNILCINCQELINVSKIDYHSKLCIHPSEKVLQLEKDNEIEAVRFKITNLKNVLEEIALKPKLNPCDKNYIIVLIRNSLTVLNTRNLQVLENIIDSLNTILYSFKGSLCIRIYTERFTSLVAQLIGYLIIESNLNTQILGKKNIFKDIEIKSLQEQVEYYKSRAEILQKVVVKTQNMKLPEINRKVEAIRSELGSLSPSGSSNSSILFDERPFSPMGSSDEENKNQEEMKKYFYSLCLKQKINLSTNKKYKPNLSISKMLQDVIDKNIPPENWQDFVSTQFSNPDRKFVEQKPQRRSLRHK
;
A
#
# COMPACT_ATOMS: atom_id res chain seq x y z
N MET A 1 49.03 48.19 19.06
CA MET A 1 49.23 47.29 20.21
C MET A 1 48.58 45.96 19.85
N ASN A 2 49.38 45.02 19.37
CA ASN A 2 48.93 43.72 18.88
C ASN A 2 49.13 42.67 19.97
N ASN A 3 48.05 42.09 20.48
CA ASN A 3 48.08 40.93 21.35
C ASN A 3 48.14 39.66 20.50
N VAL A 4 49.32 39.05 20.40
CA VAL A 4 49.50 37.70 19.88
C VAL A 4 49.63 36.78 21.09
N SER A 5 48.71 35.83 21.22
CA SER A 5 48.79 34.76 22.23
C SER A 5 49.86 33.74 21.82
N PRO A 6 50.66 33.19 22.76
CA PRO A 6 51.63 32.16 22.43
C PRO A 6 50.92 30.80 22.29
N LEU A 7 51.13 30.18 21.12
CA LEU A 7 50.82 28.78 20.84
C LEU A 7 51.67 27.89 21.77
N PHE A 8 51.01 27.02 22.53
CA PHE A 8 51.67 25.93 23.24
C PHE A 8 52.09 24.86 22.23
N GLU A 9 53.39 24.69 22.04
CA GLU A 9 53.96 23.50 21.40
C GLU A 9 53.82 22.30 22.35
N ILE A 10 52.92 21.38 22.01
CA ILE A 10 52.82 20.08 22.69
C ILE A 10 53.87 19.17 22.07
N ASN A 11 54.92 18.85 22.83
CA ASN A 11 55.96 17.91 22.43
C ASN A 11 55.42 16.47 22.47
N PRO A 12 55.29 15.75 21.34
CA PRO A 12 54.62 14.45 21.29
C PRO A 12 55.45 13.27 21.86
N PHE A 13 56.63 13.53 22.43
CA PHE A 13 57.54 12.49 22.92
C PHE A 13 57.84 12.54 24.43
N TYR A 14 57.08 13.30 25.22
CA TYR A 14 57.25 13.29 26.68
C TYR A 14 56.43 12.18 27.34
N THR A 15 56.99 10.98 27.46
CA THR A 15 56.48 9.97 28.38
C THR A 15 57.01 10.26 29.79
N PRO A 16 56.15 10.48 30.80
CA PRO A 16 56.63 10.61 32.17
C PRO A 16 57.30 9.30 32.62
N PRO A 17 58.38 9.36 33.43
CA PRO A 17 59.07 8.18 33.89
C PRO A 17 58.14 7.30 34.75
N PRO A 18 58.33 5.97 34.72
CA PRO A 18 57.48 5.04 35.46
C PRO A 18 57.57 5.33 36.96
N SER A 19 56.44 5.75 37.54
CA SER A 19 56.31 5.86 38.98
C SER A 19 56.47 4.47 39.59
N THR A 20 57.53 4.31 40.36
CA THR A 20 57.76 3.10 41.15
C THR A 20 56.63 3.03 42.18
N ILE A 21 55.70 2.10 41.98
CA ILE A 21 54.67 1.76 42.96
C ILE A 21 55.42 1.19 44.17
N ARG A 22 55.62 2.03 45.20
CA ARG A 22 56.03 1.56 46.52
C ARG A 22 54.84 0.83 47.11
N PHE A 23 54.88 -0.50 47.11
CA PHE A 23 54.03 -1.29 47.97
C PHE A 23 54.45 -1.00 49.41
N ALA A 24 53.70 -0.13 50.08
CA ALA A 24 53.80 0.01 51.52
C ALA A 24 53.26 -1.28 52.14
N ASP A 25 54.10 -1.90 52.97
CA ASP A 25 53.74 -2.99 53.87
C ASP A 25 52.47 -2.64 54.61
N SER A 26 51.38 -3.33 54.27
CA SER A 26 50.18 -3.36 55.08
C SER A 26 49.73 -4.81 55.19
N ASN A 27 50.31 -5.47 56.21
CA ASN A 27 49.71 -6.62 56.87
C ASN A 27 48.28 -6.25 57.29
N ASN A 28 47.30 -6.53 56.43
CA ASN A 28 45.87 -6.59 56.74
C ASN A 28 45.17 -7.38 55.62
N CYS A 29 45.59 -8.64 55.46
CA CYS A 29 44.86 -9.61 54.66
C CYS A 29 43.53 -9.96 55.35
N LEU A 30 42.51 -10.17 54.50
CA LEU A 30 41.21 -10.78 54.81
C LEU A 30 40.16 -9.89 55.51
N ARG A 31 39.81 -8.75 54.89
CA ARG A 31 38.39 -8.36 54.94
C ARG A 31 37.65 -9.29 53.99
N HIS A 32 36.83 -10.20 54.52
CA HIS A 32 35.78 -10.84 53.73
C HIS A 32 35.07 -9.76 52.91
N PRO A 33 34.86 -9.95 51.59
CA PRO A 33 34.01 -9.04 50.85
C PRO A 33 32.70 -8.98 51.62
N LYS A 34 32.37 -7.80 52.17
CA LYS A 34 31.04 -7.57 52.74
C LYS A 34 30.09 -8.09 51.68
N LYS A 35 29.27 -9.09 52.03
CA LYS A 35 28.16 -9.51 51.17
C LYS A 35 27.47 -8.22 50.77
N LEU A 36 27.65 -7.79 49.53
CA LEU A 36 26.79 -6.77 48.97
C LEU A 36 25.41 -7.38 49.16
N ASP A 37 24.56 -6.72 49.93
CA ASP A 37 23.14 -7.03 49.92
C ASP A 37 22.72 -6.87 48.46
N ILE A 38 22.73 -7.99 47.73
CA ILE A 38 22.15 -8.09 46.42
C ILE A 38 20.67 -7.87 46.71
N LYS A 39 20.24 -6.62 46.58
CA LYS A 39 18.82 -6.27 46.60
C LYS A 39 18.14 -7.25 45.65
N PRO A 40 17.04 -7.90 46.07
CA PRO A 40 16.37 -8.89 45.26
C PRO A 40 16.18 -8.30 43.87
N ILE A 41 16.64 -9.08 42.88
CA ILE A 41 16.51 -8.83 41.46
C ILE A 41 15.11 -8.26 41.22
N GLU A 42 15.03 -7.13 40.51
CA GLU A 42 13.75 -6.51 40.12
C GLU A 42 12.76 -7.62 39.73
N ASP A 43 11.56 -7.57 40.32
CA ASP A 43 10.56 -8.63 40.24
C ASP A 43 10.05 -8.75 38.78
N PHE A 44 10.87 -9.40 37.95
CA PHE A 44 10.74 -9.54 36.51
C PHE A 44 9.38 -10.15 36.15
N GLU A 45 8.93 -11.10 36.97
CA GLU A 45 7.64 -11.75 36.86
C GLU A 45 6.50 -10.76 36.99
N SER A 46 6.68 -9.71 37.80
CA SER A 46 5.68 -8.66 37.97
C SER A 46 5.63 -7.71 36.77
N ILE A 47 6.72 -7.47 36.04
CA ILE A 47 6.77 -6.43 35.00
C ILE A 47 6.58 -7.03 33.60
N LEU A 48 7.23 -8.14 33.28
CA LEU A 48 7.25 -8.65 31.91
C LEU A 48 5.91 -9.30 31.51
N ASN A 49 5.50 -9.03 30.28
CA ASN A 49 4.34 -9.63 29.64
C ASN A 49 4.73 -10.25 28.29
N ILE A 50 4.28 -11.47 28.05
CA ILE A 50 4.55 -12.30 26.87
C ILE A 50 3.32 -12.29 25.96
N LEU A 51 3.55 -12.21 24.65
CA LEU A 51 2.47 -12.27 23.66
C LEU A 51 1.93 -13.69 23.55
N CYS A 52 0.63 -13.86 23.78
CA CYS A 52 -0.06 -15.09 23.48
C CYS A 52 -0.36 -15.18 21.97
N ILE A 53 0.03 -16.27 21.31
CA ILE A 53 -0.21 -16.46 19.88
C ILE A 53 -1.70 -16.62 19.53
N ASN A 54 -2.48 -17.16 20.47
CA ASN A 54 -3.88 -17.51 20.25
C ASN A 54 -4.82 -16.31 20.38
N CYS A 55 -4.62 -15.44 21.38
CA CYS A 55 -5.45 -14.25 21.57
C CYS A 55 -4.75 -12.92 21.21
N GLN A 56 -3.45 -12.95 20.92
CA GLN A 56 -2.61 -11.76 20.69
C GLN A 56 -2.61 -10.74 21.85
N GLU A 57 -3.00 -11.18 23.05
CA GLU A 57 -2.89 -10.39 24.27
C GLU A 57 -1.50 -10.54 24.91
N LEU A 58 -1.10 -9.53 25.66
CA LEU A 58 0.14 -9.54 26.43
C LEU A 58 -0.15 -10.05 27.84
N ILE A 59 0.32 -11.25 28.15
CA ILE A 59 0.06 -11.97 29.39
C ILE A 59 1.24 -11.85 30.32
N ASN A 60 0.99 -11.38 31.54
CA ASN A 60 2.04 -11.28 32.56
C ASN A 60 2.63 -12.66 32.86
N VAL A 61 3.95 -12.72 33.07
CA VAL A 61 4.68 -13.98 33.28
C VAL A 61 4.06 -14.82 34.40
N SER A 62 3.66 -14.19 35.52
CA SER A 62 3.03 -14.90 36.64
C SER A 62 1.67 -15.55 36.32
N LYS A 63 1.02 -15.17 35.21
CA LYS A 63 -0.31 -15.65 34.80
C LYS A 63 -0.28 -16.60 33.62
N ILE A 64 0.90 -16.92 33.07
CA ILE A 64 1.03 -17.75 31.87
C ILE A 64 0.43 -19.14 32.07
N ASP A 65 0.71 -19.79 33.19
CA ASP A 65 0.21 -21.14 33.48
C ASP A 65 -1.31 -21.20 33.60
N TYR A 66 -1.93 -20.14 34.10
CA TYR A 66 -3.38 -20.03 34.15
C TYR A 66 -3.96 -19.74 32.77
N HIS A 67 -3.36 -18.79 32.03
CA HIS A 67 -3.83 -18.38 30.72
C HIS A 67 -3.73 -19.51 29.68
N SER A 68 -2.64 -20.29 29.69
CA SER A 68 -2.42 -21.38 28.73
C SER A 68 -3.45 -22.51 28.84
N LYS A 69 -4.06 -22.70 30.02
CA LYS A 69 -5.16 -23.66 30.23
C LYS A 69 -6.47 -23.21 29.59
N LEU A 70 -6.67 -21.90 29.42
CA LEU A 70 -7.90 -21.32 28.87
C LEU A 70 -7.74 -21.00 27.38
N CYS A 71 -6.59 -20.45 26.98
CA CYS A 71 -6.33 -19.97 25.64
C CYS A 71 -5.65 -21.03 24.78
N ILE A 72 -6.39 -22.09 24.45
CA ILE A 72 -5.88 -23.23 23.66
C ILE A 72 -6.14 -23.10 22.15
N HIS A 73 -7.00 -22.17 21.74
CA HIS A 73 -7.36 -21.94 20.34
C HIS A 73 -7.35 -20.46 19.98
N PRO A 74 -7.07 -20.11 18.70
CA PRO A 74 -7.14 -18.73 18.23
C PRO A 74 -8.51 -18.12 18.51
N SER A 75 -8.54 -16.90 19.06
CA SER A 75 -9.79 -16.20 19.31
C SER A 75 -10.41 -15.72 18.00
N GLU A 76 -11.74 -15.60 17.94
CA GLU A 76 -12.43 -15.10 16.75
C GLU A 76 -11.94 -13.71 16.34
N LYS A 77 -11.64 -12.86 17.33
CA LYS A 77 -11.04 -11.54 17.12
C LYS A 77 -9.71 -11.61 16.37
N VAL A 78 -8.84 -12.56 16.71
CA VAL A 78 -7.55 -12.77 16.02
C VAL A 78 -7.79 -13.28 14.60
N LEU A 79 -8.71 -14.23 14.44
CA LEU A 79 -9.07 -14.77 13.13
C LEU A 79 -9.66 -13.73 12.17
N GLN A 80 -10.38 -12.73 12.71
CA GLN A 80 -10.90 -11.59 11.93
C GLN A 80 -9.77 -10.59 11.59
N LEU A 81 -8.96 -10.21 12.58
CA LEU A 81 -7.84 -9.28 12.39
C LEU A 81 -6.82 -9.76 11.34
N GLU A 82 -6.56 -11.06 11.28
CA GLU A 82 -5.63 -11.65 10.29
C GLU A 82 -6.20 -11.69 8.86
N LYS A 83 -7.53 -11.63 8.69
CA LYS A 83 -8.17 -11.70 7.37
C LYS A 83 -8.34 -10.34 6.71
N ASP A 84 -8.57 -9.30 7.51
CA ASP A 84 -9.18 -8.08 6.99
C ASP A 84 -8.16 -6.95 6.72
N ASN A 85 -7.25 -6.67 7.66
CA ASN A 85 -6.36 -5.51 7.52
C ASN A 85 -5.08 -5.62 8.37
N GLU A 86 -3.93 -5.75 7.70
CA GLU A 86 -2.61 -5.84 8.34
C GLU A 86 -2.24 -4.58 9.15
N ILE A 87 -2.65 -3.39 8.68
CA ILE A 87 -2.42 -2.12 9.39
C ILE A 87 -3.18 -2.13 10.72
N GLU A 88 -4.44 -2.55 10.70
CA GLU A 88 -5.27 -2.62 11.92
C GLU A 88 -4.79 -3.73 12.85
N ALA A 89 -4.27 -4.84 12.33
CA ALA A 89 -3.63 -5.87 13.15
C ALA A 89 -2.39 -5.34 13.89
N VAL A 90 -1.55 -4.54 13.24
CA VAL A 90 -0.40 -3.90 13.90
C VAL A 90 -0.85 -2.85 14.91
N ARG A 91 -1.85 -2.01 14.57
CA ARG A 91 -2.43 -1.02 15.49
C ARG A 91 -3.01 -1.68 16.72
N PHE A 92 -3.71 -2.80 16.57
CA PHE A 92 -4.21 -3.60 17.68
C PHE A 92 -3.09 -4.06 18.63
N LYS A 93 -1.97 -4.57 18.08
CA LYS A 93 -0.79 -4.95 18.88
C LYS A 93 -0.18 -3.76 19.62
N ILE A 94 -0.13 -2.58 19.00
CA ILE A 94 0.36 -1.34 19.62
C ILE A 94 -0.59 -0.89 20.74
N THR A 95 -1.91 -0.99 20.55
CA THR A 95 -2.90 -0.71 21.60
C THR A 95 -2.72 -1.63 22.79
N ASN A 96 -2.55 -2.94 22.58
CA ASN A 96 -2.31 -3.89 23.68
C ASN A 96 -1.02 -3.55 24.43
N LEU A 97 0.05 -3.21 23.70
CA LEU A 97 1.31 -2.79 24.31
C LEU A 97 1.17 -1.52 25.14
N LYS A 98 0.48 -0.50 24.61
CA LYS A 98 0.18 0.74 25.34
C LYS A 98 -0.56 0.44 26.64
N ASN A 99 -1.62 -0.37 26.60
CA ASN A 99 -2.43 -0.68 27.78
C ASN A 99 -1.58 -1.37 28.86
N VAL A 100 -0.72 -2.31 28.48
CA VAL A 100 0.23 -2.95 29.41
C VAL A 100 1.21 -1.95 30.00
N LEU A 101 1.74 -1.02 29.20
CA LEU A 101 2.63 0.02 29.70
C LEU A 101 1.92 0.95 30.69
N GLU A 102 0.66 1.28 30.46
CA GLU A 102 -0.18 2.05 31.38
C GLU A 102 -0.40 1.31 32.70
N GLU A 103 -0.70 0.01 32.66
CA GLU A 103 -0.82 -0.82 33.87
C GLU A 103 0.49 -0.88 34.67
N ILE A 104 1.63 -1.01 33.97
CA ILE A 104 2.95 -1.01 34.62
C ILE A 104 3.24 0.37 35.24
N ALA A 105 2.88 1.46 34.57
CA ALA A 105 3.11 2.82 35.06
C ALA A 105 2.41 3.12 36.39
N LEU A 106 1.31 2.42 36.69
CA LEU A 106 0.55 2.54 37.95
C LEU A 106 1.21 1.81 39.12
N LYS A 107 2.25 1.00 38.89
CA LYS A 107 2.90 0.23 39.96
C LYS A 107 3.71 1.13 40.91
N PRO A 108 3.52 1.02 42.23
CA PRO A 108 4.11 1.94 43.20
C PRO A 108 5.63 1.78 43.38
N LYS A 109 6.21 0.65 42.96
CA LYS A 109 7.63 0.31 43.18
C LYS A 109 8.49 0.36 41.91
N LEU A 110 8.12 1.20 40.93
CA LEU A 110 8.89 1.31 39.70
C LEU A 110 10.12 2.22 39.87
N ASN A 111 11.25 1.81 39.32
CA ASN A 111 12.46 2.63 39.26
C ASN A 111 12.15 3.94 38.49
N PRO A 112 12.59 5.13 38.98
CA PRO A 112 12.40 6.40 38.26
C PRO A 112 12.85 6.38 36.80
N CYS A 113 13.97 5.72 36.49
CA CYS A 113 14.45 5.59 35.11
C CYS A 113 13.45 4.84 34.23
N ASP A 114 12.96 3.69 34.69
CA ASP A 114 11.96 2.89 34.00
C ASP A 114 10.65 3.66 33.81
N LYS A 115 10.23 4.39 34.84
CA LYS A 115 9.01 5.20 34.78
C LYS A 115 9.09 6.25 33.68
N ASN A 116 10.24 6.90 33.53
CA ASN A 116 10.47 7.86 32.45
C ASN A 116 10.39 7.21 31.07
N TYR A 117 11.05 6.07 30.88
CA TYR A 117 10.98 5.33 29.61
C TYR A 117 9.55 4.89 29.28
N ILE A 118 8.81 4.33 30.25
CA ILE A 118 7.41 3.93 30.07
C ILE A 118 6.55 5.12 29.64
N ILE A 119 6.67 6.27 30.30
CA ILE A 119 5.91 7.48 29.94
C ILE A 119 6.20 7.89 28.50
N VAL A 120 7.47 7.86 28.07
CA VAL A 120 7.86 8.16 26.69
C VAL A 120 7.25 7.16 25.72
N LEU A 121 7.30 5.86 26.03
CA LEU A 121 6.71 4.80 25.21
C LEU A 121 5.18 4.96 25.09
N ILE A 122 4.46 5.28 26.17
CA ILE A 122 3.02 5.53 26.13
C ILE A 122 2.69 6.73 25.24
N ARG A 123 3.43 7.85 25.39
CA ARG A 123 3.25 9.05 24.56
C ARG A 123 3.48 8.75 23.08
N ASN A 124 4.57 8.07 22.76
CA ASN A 124 4.87 7.70 21.39
C ASN A 124 3.82 6.72 20.84
N SER A 125 3.34 5.76 21.65
CA SER A 125 2.27 4.83 21.26
C SER A 125 0.98 5.57 20.90
N LEU A 126 0.58 6.57 21.68
CA LEU A 126 -0.56 7.44 21.37
C LEU A 126 -0.37 8.18 20.05
N THR A 127 0.81 8.75 19.80
CA THR A 127 1.12 9.42 18.53
C THR A 127 1.02 8.46 17.35
N VAL A 128 1.60 7.25 17.47
CA VAL A 128 1.57 6.23 16.42
C VAL A 128 0.14 5.79 16.10
N LEU A 129 -0.72 5.60 17.12
CA LEU A 129 -2.11 5.19 16.91
C LEU A 129 -2.94 6.27 16.20
N ASN A 130 -2.62 7.55 16.41
CA ASN A 130 -3.38 8.68 15.89
C ASN A 130 -2.85 9.24 14.56
N THR A 131 -1.71 8.77 14.07
CA THR A 131 -1.10 9.27 12.83
C THR A 131 -1.08 8.22 11.73
N ARG A 132 -1.10 8.70 10.48
CA ARG A 132 -0.72 7.94 9.27
C ARG A 132 0.46 8.59 8.54
N ASN A 133 1.02 9.65 9.10
CA ASN A 133 2.13 10.38 8.50
C ASN A 133 3.43 9.59 8.70
N LEU A 134 4.02 9.14 7.59
CA LEU A 134 5.25 8.33 7.58
C LEU A 134 6.42 9.05 8.24
N GLN A 135 6.60 10.35 7.99
CA GLN A 135 7.70 11.13 8.58
C GLN A 135 7.60 11.18 10.11
N VAL A 136 6.38 11.28 10.65
CA VAL A 136 6.16 11.27 12.10
C VAL A 136 6.54 9.90 12.68
N LEU A 137 6.21 8.81 11.99
CA LEU A 137 6.53 7.46 12.43
C LEU A 137 8.04 7.18 12.36
N GLU A 138 8.72 7.65 11.32
CA GLU A 138 10.19 7.55 11.18
C GLU A 138 10.91 8.31 12.29
N ASN A 139 10.48 9.53 12.59
CA ASN A 139 11.03 10.32 13.70
C ASN A 139 10.85 9.60 15.05
N ILE A 140 9.74 8.87 15.23
CA ILE A 140 9.52 8.05 16.42
C ILE A 140 10.49 6.87 16.46
N ILE A 141 10.73 6.18 15.34
CA ILE A 141 11.73 5.10 15.27
C ILE A 141 13.12 5.63 15.66
N ASP A 142 13.53 6.77 15.11
CA ASP A 142 14.83 7.37 15.43
C ASP A 142 14.95 7.74 16.90
N SER A 143 13.87 8.28 17.47
CA SER A 143 13.77 8.56 18.91
C SER A 143 13.92 7.29 19.74
N LEU A 144 13.23 6.20 19.37
CA LEU A 144 13.31 4.91 20.06
C LEU A 144 14.69 4.26 19.93
N ASN A 145 15.33 4.35 18.76
CA ASN A 145 16.69 3.85 18.55
C ASN A 145 17.71 4.61 19.40
N THR A 146 17.54 5.92 19.54
CA THR A 146 18.35 6.75 20.44
C THR A 146 18.18 6.35 21.90
N ILE A 147 16.94 6.05 22.31
CA ILE A 147 16.62 5.51 23.63
C ILE A 147 17.31 4.15 23.85
N LEU A 148 17.27 3.26 22.87
CA LEU A 148 17.91 1.93 22.94
C LEU A 148 19.43 2.03 23.04
N TYR A 149 20.06 2.95 22.31
CA TYR A 149 21.51 3.15 22.34
C TYR A 149 22.01 3.67 23.71
N SER A 150 21.25 4.58 24.33
CA SER A 150 21.59 5.21 25.60
C SER A 150 20.82 4.63 26.81
N PHE A 151 20.32 3.40 26.66
CA PHE A 151 19.37 2.80 27.58
C PHE A 151 19.98 2.50 28.96
N LYS A 152 19.33 2.99 30.02
CA LYS A 152 19.75 2.80 31.43
C LYS A 152 18.66 2.18 32.32
N GLY A 153 17.56 1.73 31.73
CA GLY A 153 16.44 1.11 32.45
C GLY A 153 16.65 -0.38 32.68
N SER A 154 15.63 -1.04 33.21
CA SER A 154 15.58 -2.49 33.36
C SER A 154 15.44 -3.21 32.03
N LEU A 155 15.86 -4.48 32.00
CA LEU A 155 15.74 -5.35 30.83
C LEU A 155 14.28 -5.47 30.37
N CYS A 156 13.32 -5.50 31.30
CA CYS A 156 11.90 -5.56 30.97
C CYS A 156 11.47 -4.39 30.09
N ILE A 157 11.89 -3.16 30.46
CA ILE A 157 11.53 -1.96 29.70
C ILE A 157 12.26 -1.90 28.37
N ARG A 158 13.49 -2.43 28.29
CA ARG A 158 14.19 -2.60 27.02
C ARG A 158 13.42 -3.49 26.05
N ILE A 159 12.93 -4.65 26.52
CA ILE A 159 12.14 -5.58 25.71
C ILE A 159 10.89 -4.88 25.15
N TYR A 160 10.19 -4.08 25.96
CA TYR A 160 9.04 -3.30 25.48
C TYR A 160 9.42 -2.25 24.46
N THR A 161 10.57 -1.60 24.63
CA THR A 161 11.08 -0.59 23.69
C THR A 161 11.40 -1.24 22.35
N GLU A 162 12.15 -2.35 22.33
CA GLU A 162 12.47 -3.10 21.11
C GLU A 162 11.21 -3.62 20.41
N ARG A 163 10.26 -4.16 21.18
CA ARG A 163 8.96 -4.61 20.66
C ARG A 163 8.19 -3.46 20.03
N PHE A 164 8.14 -2.30 20.70
CA PHE A 164 7.46 -1.13 20.17
C PHE A 164 8.10 -0.64 18.88
N THR A 165 9.44 -0.51 18.84
CA THR A 165 10.18 -0.13 17.63
C THR A 165 9.86 -1.08 16.46
N SER A 166 9.85 -2.39 16.71
CA SER A 166 9.51 -3.38 15.67
C SER A 166 8.08 -3.21 15.14
N LEU A 167 7.10 -2.94 16.02
CA LEU A 167 5.71 -2.70 15.61
C LEU A 167 5.57 -1.41 14.80
N VAL A 168 6.27 -0.33 15.17
CA VAL A 168 6.26 0.91 14.38
C VAL A 168 6.89 0.69 13.00
N ALA A 169 8.01 -0.03 12.93
CA ALA A 169 8.65 -0.37 11.66
C ALA A 169 7.74 -1.21 10.75
N GLN A 170 7.04 -2.20 11.32
CA GLN A 170 6.03 -2.99 10.59
C GLN A 170 4.89 -2.10 10.07
N LEU A 171 4.37 -1.18 10.91
CA LEU A 171 3.31 -0.25 10.51
C LEU A 171 3.74 0.64 9.34
N ILE A 172 4.95 1.19 9.38
CA ILE A 172 5.53 1.97 8.28
C ILE A 172 5.57 1.12 7.00
N GLY A 173 6.07 -0.11 7.09
CA GLY A 173 6.14 -1.04 5.96
C GLY A 173 4.77 -1.24 5.29
N TYR A 174 3.73 -1.50 6.09
CA TYR A 174 2.38 -1.67 5.57
C TYR A 174 1.78 -0.40 4.97
N LEU A 175 2.01 0.77 5.58
CA LEU A 175 1.55 2.05 5.03
C LEU A 175 2.23 2.40 3.70
N ILE A 176 3.51 2.07 3.55
CA ILE A 176 4.23 2.24 2.27
C ILE A 176 3.62 1.33 1.20
N ILE A 177 3.35 0.06 1.52
CA ILE A 177 2.70 -0.88 0.59
C ILE A 177 1.31 -0.38 0.18
N GLU A 178 0.49 0.07 1.14
CA GLU A 178 -0.85 0.61 0.89
C GLU A 178 -0.80 1.85 -0.02
N SER A 179 0.10 2.79 0.25
CA SER A 179 0.23 4.02 -0.56
C SER A 179 0.68 3.72 -2.00
N ASN A 180 1.58 2.75 -2.20
CA ASN A 180 2.00 2.30 -3.52
C ASN A 180 0.85 1.65 -4.30
N LEU A 181 0.05 0.79 -3.65
CA LEU A 181 -1.12 0.15 -4.27
C LEU A 181 -2.17 1.20 -4.66
N ASN A 182 -2.45 2.16 -3.79
CA ASN A 182 -3.39 3.24 -4.07
C ASN A 182 -2.93 4.12 -5.24
N THR A 183 -1.63 4.41 -5.32
CA THR A 183 -1.05 5.17 -6.43
C THR A 183 -1.20 4.41 -7.76
N GLN A 184 -0.98 3.09 -7.77
CA GLN A 184 -1.21 2.27 -8.97
C GLN A 184 -2.69 2.23 -9.40
N ILE A 185 -3.62 2.15 -8.44
CA ILE A 185 -5.06 2.18 -8.73
C ILE A 185 -5.47 3.54 -9.29
N LEU A 186 -4.96 4.63 -8.70
CA LEU A 186 -5.23 5.99 -9.17
C LEU A 186 -4.64 6.21 -10.57
N GLY A 187 -3.43 5.73 -10.82
CA GLY A 187 -2.81 5.74 -12.15
C GLY A 187 -3.66 5.02 -13.19
N LYS A 188 -4.22 3.84 -12.85
CA LYS A 188 -5.15 3.11 -13.73
C LYS A 188 -6.43 3.91 -13.99
N LYS A 189 -7.04 4.52 -12.97
CA LYS A 189 -8.24 5.35 -13.13
C LYS A 189 -7.99 6.58 -14.01
N ASN A 190 -6.81 7.19 -13.90
CA ASN A 190 -6.45 8.34 -14.73
C ASN A 190 -6.26 7.94 -16.20
N ILE A 191 -5.67 6.77 -16.46
CA ILE A 191 -5.57 6.24 -17.83
C ILE A 191 -6.96 6.08 -18.47
N PHE A 192 -7.96 5.56 -17.73
CA PHE A 192 -9.33 5.45 -18.24
C PHE A 192 -9.95 6.81 -18.58
N LYS A 193 -9.73 7.82 -17.74
CA LYS A 193 -10.20 9.19 -18.00
C LYS A 193 -9.51 9.81 -19.21
N ASP A 194 -8.21 9.57 -19.37
CA ASP A 194 -7.45 10.09 -20.52
C ASP A 194 -7.93 9.47 -21.84
N ILE A 195 -8.29 8.18 -21.83
CA ILE A 195 -8.90 7.49 -22.98
C ILE A 195 -10.28 8.09 -23.28
N GLU A 196 -11.11 8.30 -22.26
CA GLU A 196 -12.45 8.90 -22.42
C GLU A 196 -12.36 10.34 -22.97
N ILE A 197 -11.44 11.15 -22.45
CA ILE A 197 -11.20 12.52 -22.93
C ILE A 197 -10.76 12.51 -24.40
N LYS A 198 -9.84 11.63 -24.79
CA LYS A 198 -9.41 11.52 -26.19
C LYS A 198 -10.55 11.11 -27.11
N SER A 199 -11.35 10.14 -26.71
CA SER A 199 -12.54 9.72 -27.46
C SER A 199 -13.53 10.87 -27.66
N LEU A 200 -13.75 11.69 -26.62
CA LEU A 200 -14.62 12.86 -26.71
C LEU A 200 -14.03 13.95 -27.62
N GLN A 201 -12.71 14.17 -27.56
CA GLN A 201 -12.02 15.12 -28.45
C GLN A 201 -12.15 14.72 -29.92
N GLU A 202 -12.00 13.42 -30.24
CA GLU A 202 -12.19 12.90 -31.59
C GLU A 202 -13.63 13.08 -32.08
N GLN A 203 -14.63 12.83 -31.23
CA GLN A 203 -16.03 13.10 -31.56
C GLN A 203 -16.28 14.59 -31.82
N VAL A 204 -15.74 15.47 -30.98
CA VAL A 204 -15.87 16.92 -31.16
C VAL A 204 -15.27 17.36 -32.49
N GLU A 205 -14.07 16.89 -32.83
CA GLU A 205 -13.40 17.28 -34.07
C GLU A 205 -14.13 16.71 -35.31
N TYR A 206 -14.69 15.50 -35.20
CA TYR A 206 -15.56 14.92 -36.22
C TYR A 206 -16.80 15.79 -36.47
N TYR A 207 -17.54 16.15 -35.42
CA TYR A 207 -18.75 16.96 -35.55
C TYR A 207 -18.45 18.38 -36.05
N LYS A 208 -17.31 18.95 -35.65
CA LYS A 208 -16.83 20.24 -36.14
C LYS A 208 -16.54 20.19 -37.63
N SER A 209 -15.80 19.18 -38.09
CA SER A 209 -15.51 18.97 -39.52
C SER A 209 -16.80 18.80 -40.33
N ARG A 210 -17.77 18.03 -39.81
CA ARG A 210 -19.08 17.83 -40.45
C ARG A 210 -19.90 19.13 -40.49
N ALA A 211 -19.88 19.92 -39.42
CA ALA A 211 -20.55 21.21 -39.39
C ALA A 211 -19.96 22.18 -40.43
N GLU A 212 -18.64 22.22 -40.59
CA GLU A 212 -17.98 23.04 -41.62
C GLU A 212 -18.37 22.62 -43.05
N ILE A 213 -18.45 21.31 -43.32
CA ILE A 213 -18.89 20.79 -44.62
C ILE A 213 -20.35 21.20 -44.89
N LEU A 214 -21.24 21.00 -43.91
CA LEU A 214 -22.64 21.41 -44.01
C LEU A 214 -22.78 22.91 -44.25
N GLN A 215 -21.99 23.73 -43.55
CA GLN A 215 -21.99 25.18 -43.71
C GLN A 215 -21.60 25.57 -45.15
N LYS A 216 -20.56 24.93 -45.73
CA LYS A 216 -20.17 25.14 -47.13
C LYS A 216 -21.25 24.71 -48.12
N VAL A 217 -21.98 23.63 -47.85
CA VAL A 217 -23.11 23.18 -48.68
C VAL A 217 -24.25 24.19 -48.63
N VAL A 218 -24.63 24.67 -47.44
CA VAL A 218 -25.71 25.67 -47.29
C VAL A 218 -25.39 26.95 -48.05
N VAL A 219 -24.16 27.47 -47.92
CA VAL A 219 -23.66 28.65 -48.67
C VAL A 219 -23.86 28.46 -50.18
N LYS A 220 -23.47 27.29 -50.70
CA LYS A 220 -23.52 26.98 -52.13
C LYS A 220 -24.94 26.77 -52.65
N THR A 221 -25.85 26.25 -51.82
CA THR A 221 -27.22 25.90 -52.23
C THR A 221 -28.18 27.09 -52.12
N GLN A 222 -27.90 28.04 -51.21
CA GLN A 222 -28.77 29.21 -50.97
C GLN A 222 -28.26 30.52 -51.59
N ASN A 223 -27.13 30.52 -52.32
CA ASN A 223 -26.49 31.75 -52.85
C ASN A 223 -26.28 32.86 -51.79
N MET A 224 -26.17 32.46 -50.52
CA MET A 224 -25.94 33.40 -49.42
C MET A 224 -24.45 33.65 -49.22
N LYS A 225 -24.06 34.88 -48.89
CA LYS A 225 -22.66 35.20 -48.60
C LYS A 225 -22.27 34.62 -47.22
N LEU A 226 -21.11 33.97 -47.14
CA LEU A 226 -20.54 33.35 -45.92
C LEU A 226 -20.68 34.19 -44.62
N PRO A 227 -20.53 35.54 -44.64
CA PRO A 227 -20.68 36.38 -43.44
C PRO A 227 -22.10 36.39 -42.85
N GLU A 228 -23.13 36.19 -43.68
CA GLU A 228 -24.53 36.24 -43.26
C GLU A 228 -24.96 34.94 -42.55
N ILE A 229 -24.39 33.81 -42.97
CA ILE A 229 -24.56 32.52 -42.31
C ILE A 229 -23.83 32.51 -40.96
N ASN A 230 -22.61 33.05 -40.88
CA ASN A 230 -21.90 33.18 -39.60
C ASN A 230 -22.66 34.05 -38.59
N ARG A 231 -23.32 35.13 -39.04
CA ARG A 231 -24.21 35.93 -38.16
C ARG A 231 -25.41 35.14 -37.64
N LYS A 232 -26.03 34.30 -38.47
CA LYS A 232 -27.16 33.44 -38.05
C LYS A 232 -26.71 32.32 -37.11
N VAL A 233 -25.55 31.72 -37.34
CA VAL A 233 -24.97 30.70 -36.45
C VAL A 233 -24.62 31.29 -35.10
N GLU A 234 -24.02 32.48 -35.03
CA GLU A 234 -23.74 33.15 -33.75
C GLU A 234 -25.00 33.63 -33.03
N ALA A 235 -26.08 33.97 -33.76
CA ALA A 235 -27.38 34.22 -33.16
C ALA A 235 -27.96 32.96 -32.48
N ILE A 236 -27.89 31.80 -33.15
CA ILE A 236 -28.32 30.50 -32.59
C ILE A 236 -27.44 30.10 -31.39
N ARG A 237 -26.12 30.36 -31.47
CA ARG A 237 -25.17 30.08 -30.39
C ARG A 237 -25.44 30.94 -29.15
N SER A 238 -25.84 32.19 -29.36
CA SER A 238 -26.27 33.11 -28.31
C SER A 238 -27.62 32.71 -27.69
N GLU A 239 -28.55 32.19 -28.48
CA GLU A 239 -29.82 31.64 -27.97
C GLU A 239 -29.60 30.36 -27.13
N LEU A 240 -28.76 29.43 -27.59
CA LEU A 240 -28.42 28.20 -26.85
C LEU A 240 -27.65 28.48 -25.55
N GLY A 241 -26.80 29.51 -25.54
CA GLY A 241 -26.10 29.99 -24.33
C GLY A 241 -27.03 30.62 -23.28
N SER A 242 -28.28 30.94 -23.64
CA SER A 242 -29.28 31.54 -22.76
C SER A 242 -30.28 30.53 -22.16
N LEU A 243 -30.26 29.28 -22.59
CA LEU A 243 -31.14 28.23 -22.09
C LEU A 243 -30.63 27.69 -20.73
N SER A 244 -30.92 28.44 -19.68
CA SER A 244 -31.13 27.85 -18.35
C SER A 244 -32.28 26.83 -18.41
N PRO A 245 -32.22 25.70 -17.67
CA PRO A 245 -33.20 24.64 -17.80
C PRO A 245 -34.51 25.07 -17.11
N SER A 246 -35.42 25.66 -17.87
CA SER A 246 -36.83 25.73 -17.50
C SER A 246 -37.64 25.00 -18.56
N GLY A 247 -38.48 24.08 -18.08
CA GLY A 247 -38.95 22.94 -18.85
C GLY A 247 -39.97 23.23 -19.96
N SER A 248 -40.22 22.15 -20.70
CA SER A 248 -41.31 21.92 -21.64
C SER A 248 -41.19 22.57 -23.02
N SER A 249 -40.92 21.75 -24.05
CA SER A 249 -41.99 21.17 -24.89
C SER A 249 -41.41 20.48 -26.12
N ASN A 250 -41.71 19.20 -26.25
CA ASN A 250 -41.88 18.38 -27.46
C ASN A 250 -41.46 19.01 -28.80
N SER A 251 -40.30 18.59 -29.32
CA SER A 251 -40.17 18.37 -30.76
C SER A 251 -39.41 17.06 -31.00
N SER A 252 -40.13 16.06 -31.52
CA SER A 252 -39.56 14.78 -31.93
C SER A 252 -38.80 14.98 -33.23
N ILE A 253 -37.49 15.23 -33.14
CA ILE A 253 -36.59 15.01 -34.27
C ILE A 253 -36.30 13.52 -34.26
N LEU A 254 -36.95 12.80 -35.18
CA LEU A 254 -36.66 11.40 -35.47
C LEU A 254 -35.19 11.29 -35.88
N PHE A 255 -34.35 10.80 -34.97
CA PHE A 255 -33.02 10.34 -35.29
C PHE A 255 -33.16 9.02 -36.04
N ASP A 256 -32.83 9.03 -37.33
CA ASP A 256 -32.67 7.82 -38.14
C ASP A 256 -31.40 7.09 -37.66
N GLU A 257 -31.58 6.11 -36.76
CA GLU A 257 -30.56 5.18 -36.30
C GLU A 257 -30.26 4.13 -37.38
N ARG A 258 -29.68 4.55 -38.51
CA ARG A 258 -28.98 3.61 -39.38
C ARG A 258 -27.50 3.60 -39.04
N PRO A 259 -26.93 2.47 -38.57
CA PRO A 259 -25.49 2.33 -38.48
C PRO A 259 -24.95 2.17 -39.91
N PHE A 260 -24.45 3.27 -40.49
CA PHE A 260 -23.57 3.20 -41.65
C PHE A 260 -22.13 3.17 -41.14
N SER A 261 -21.48 2.02 -41.30
CA SER A 261 -20.06 1.81 -41.03
C SER A 261 -19.22 2.85 -41.79
N PRO A 262 -18.42 3.68 -41.10
CA PRO A 262 -17.47 4.55 -41.79
C PRO A 262 -16.33 3.69 -42.31
N MET A 263 -16.05 3.83 -43.60
CA MET A 263 -14.86 3.30 -44.23
C MET A 263 -13.65 4.06 -43.66
N GLY A 264 -13.05 3.54 -42.58
CA GLY A 264 -11.89 4.12 -41.91
C GLY A 264 -10.61 3.81 -42.67
N SER A 265 -9.71 4.78 -42.75
CA SER A 265 -8.34 4.56 -43.21
C SER A 265 -7.69 3.45 -42.37
N SER A 266 -7.14 2.43 -43.03
CA SER A 266 -6.72 1.15 -42.46
C SER A 266 -5.81 1.21 -41.24
N ASP A 267 -5.13 2.34 -41.01
CA ASP A 267 -4.06 2.42 -40.02
C ASP A 267 -4.55 2.79 -38.60
N GLU A 268 -5.68 3.50 -38.50
CA GLU A 268 -6.32 3.84 -37.20
C GLU A 268 -7.16 2.66 -36.67
N GLU A 269 -7.92 1.98 -37.54
CA GLU A 269 -8.66 0.77 -37.17
C GLU A 269 -7.73 -0.37 -36.72
N ASN A 270 -6.57 -0.52 -37.37
CA ASN A 270 -5.58 -1.53 -36.99
C ASN A 270 -4.98 -1.29 -35.60
N LYS A 271 -4.71 -0.03 -35.23
CA LYS A 271 -4.22 0.32 -33.88
C LYS A 271 -5.26 0.02 -32.81
N ASN A 272 -6.51 0.42 -33.03
CA ASN A 272 -7.60 0.15 -32.09
C ASN A 272 -7.82 -1.36 -31.93
N GLN A 273 -7.79 -2.14 -33.02
CA GLN A 273 -7.86 -3.60 -32.94
C GLN A 273 -6.69 -4.22 -32.17
N GLU A 274 -5.47 -3.68 -32.30
CA GLU A 274 -4.31 -4.20 -31.57
C GLU A 274 -4.37 -3.88 -30.07
N GLU A 275 -4.85 -2.69 -29.70
CA GLU A 275 -5.08 -2.31 -28.30
C GLU A 275 -6.17 -3.19 -27.66
N MET A 276 -7.25 -3.45 -28.40
CA MET A 276 -8.32 -4.35 -27.98
C MET A 276 -7.81 -5.79 -27.79
N LYS A 277 -6.94 -6.28 -28.69
CA LYS A 277 -6.26 -7.57 -28.50
C LYS A 277 -5.43 -7.57 -27.20
N LYS A 278 -4.59 -6.55 -26.99
CA LYS A 278 -3.74 -6.43 -25.78
C LYS A 278 -4.57 -6.43 -24.51
N TYR A 279 -5.70 -5.72 -24.49
CA TYR A 279 -6.63 -5.72 -23.37
C TYR A 279 -7.17 -7.12 -23.08
N PHE A 280 -7.66 -7.83 -24.09
CA PHE A 280 -8.17 -9.20 -23.93
C PHE A 280 -7.11 -10.18 -23.38
N TYR A 281 -5.88 -10.11 -23.91
CA TYR A 281 -4.76 -10.90 -23.40
C TYR A 281 -4.45 -10.57 -21.92
N SER A 282 -4.52 -9.29 -21.54
CA SER A 282 -4.29 -8.87 -20.16
C SER A 282 -5.33 -9.46 -19.19
N LEU A 283 -6.61 -9.51 -19.58
CA LEU A 283 -7.68 -10.11 -18.80
C LEU A 283 -7.45 -11.62 -18.59
N CYS A 284 -7.07 -12.33 -19.65
CA CYS A 284 -6.76 -13.76 -19.58
C CYS A 284 -5.56 -14.05 -18.68
N LEU A 285 -4.51 -13.21 -18.74
CA LEU A 285 -3.33 -13.35 -17.89
C LEU A 285 -3.65 -13.10 -16.41
N LYS A 286 -4.41 -12.04 -16.11
CA LYS A 286 -4.86 -11.72 -14.75
C LYS A 286 -5.65 -12.90 -14.15
N GLN A 287 -6.57 -13.48 -14.92
CA GLN A 287 -7.36 -14.62 -14.48
C GLN A 287 -6.51 -15.88 -14.29
N LYS A 288 -5.54 -16.13 -15.18
CA LYS A 288 -4.58 -17.24 -15.08
C LYS A 288 -3.71 -17.15 -13.83
N ILE A 289 -3.28 -15.94 -13.44
CA ILE A 289 -2.50 -15.70 -12.22
C ILE A 289 -3.37 -15.95 -10.97
N ASN A 290 -4.59 -15.41 -10.94
CA ASN A 290 -5.54 -15.58 -9.82
C ASN A 290 -5.94 -17.04 -9.58
N LEU A 291 -5.95 -17.88 -10.61
CA LEU A 291 -6.22 -19.31 -10.47
C LEU A 291 -4.97 -20.13 -10.15
N SER A 292 -3.77 -19.60 -10.45
CA SER A 292 -2.51 -20.24 -10.10
C SER A 292 -2.24 -20.27 -8.60
N THR A 293 -2.72 -19.29 -7.87
CA THR A 293 -2.58 -19.19 -6.40
C THR A 293 -3.50 -20.17 -5.67
N ASN A 294 -4.62 -20.58 -6.28
CA ASN A 294 -5.67 -21.38 -5.65
C ASN A 294 -5.58 -22.91 -5.87
N LYS A 295 -4.44 -23.44 -6.37
CA LYS A 295 -4.16 -24.90 -6.57
C LYS A 295 -5.23 -25.72 -7.34
N LYS A 296 -6.19 -25.10 -8.04
CA LYS A 296 -7.19 -25.81 -8.85
C LYS A 296 -6.61 -26.20 -10.22
N TYR A 297 -7.11 -27.31 -10.75
CA TYR A 297 -6.77 -27.88 -12.06
C TYR A 297 -6.76 -26.79 -13.16
N LYS A 298 -5.67 -26.73 -13.93
CA LYS A 298 -5.45 -25.72 -14.98
C LYS A 298 -5.72 -26.31 -16.36
N PRO A 299 -6.88 -26.07 -16.99
CA PRO A 299 -7.02 -26.34 -18.41
C PRO A 299 -6.05 -25.42 -19.18
N ASN A 300 -5.27 -25.98 -20.10
CA ASN A 300 -4.42 -25.18 -20.98
C ASN A 300 -5.32 -24.56 -22.07
N LEU A 301 -5.78 -23.33 -21.85
CA LEU A 301 -6.69 -22.64 -22.76
C LEU A 301 -5.94 -21.82 -23.79
N SER A 302 -6.37 -21.92 -25.03
CA SER A 302 -5.86 -21.13 -26.14
C SER A 302 -6.49 -19.73 -26.13
N ILE A 303 -5.75 -18.74 -25.61
CA ILE A 303 -6.22 -17.35 -25.52
C ILE A 303 -6.57 -16.80 -26.91
N SER A 304 -5.80 -17.18 -27.94
CA SER A 304 -6.04 -16.74 -29.31
C SER A 304 -7.38 -17.24 -29.86
N LYS A 305 -7.79 -18.48 -29.54
CA LYS A 305 -9.10 -19.02 -29.94
C LYS A 305 -10.24 -18.34 -29.18
N MET A 306 -10.03 -18.04 -27.90
CA MET A 306 -11.02 -17.31 -27.10
C MET A 306 -11.26 -15.90 -27.62
N LEU A 307 -10.19 -15.20 -28.01
CA LEU A 307 -10.27 -13.88 -28.63
C LEU A 307 -11.05 -13.92 -29.94
N GLN A 308 -10.79 -14.94 -30.78
CA GLN A 308 -11.53 -15.10 -32.04
C GLN A 308 -13.02 -15.34 -31.78
N ASP A 309 -13.39 -16.18 -30.79
CA ASP A 309 -14.80 -16.44 -30.47
C ASP A 309 -15.54 -15.20 -29.96
N VAL A 310 -14.85 -14.32 -29.25
CA VAL A 310 -15.39 -13.05 -28.74
C VAL A 310 -15.64 -12.07 -29.88
N ILE A 311 -14.73 -12.03 -30.86
CA ILE A 311 -14.89 -11.24 -32.08
C ILE A 311 -16.02 -11.80 -32.94
N ASP A 312 -16.03 -13.11 -33.19
CA ASP A 312 -17.04 -13.78 -34.04
C ASP A 312 -18.46 -13.65 -33.46
N LYS A 313 -18.59 -13.62 -32.14
CA LYS A 313 -19.88 -13.45 -31.43
C LYS A 313 -20.25 -12.00 -31.16
N ASN A 314 -19.43 -11.02 -31.59
CA ASN A 314 -19.61 -9.60 -31.29
C ASN A 314 -19.88 -9.34 -29.80
N ILE A 315 -19.15 -10.02 -28.91
CA ILE A 315 -19.29 -9.79 -27.47
C ILE A 315 -18.67 -8.42 -27.16
N PRO A 316 -19.41 -7.50 -26.53
CA PRO A 316 -18.91 -6.15 -26.28
C PRO A 316 -17.83 -6.16 -25.17
N PRO A 317 -16.88 -5.21 -25.19
CA PRO A 317 -15.67 -5.24 -24.36
C PRO A 317 -15.93 -5.25 -22.85
N GLU A 318 -17.05 -4.68 -22.43
CA GLU A 318 -17.52 -4.63 -21.04
C GLU A 318 -17.78 -6.05 -20.50
N ASN A 319 -18.21 -6.97 -21.37
CA ASN A 319 -18.57 -8.34 -21.03
C ASN A 319 -17.41 -9.33 -21.18
N TRP A 320 -16.22 -8.88 -21.61
CA TRP A 320 -15.06 -9.76 -21.82
C TRP A 320 -14.54 -10.36 -20.52
N GLN A 321 -14.62 -9.61 -19.42
CA GLN A 321 -14.17 -10.09 -18.12
C GLN A 321 -15.01 -11.28 -17.63
N ASP A 322 -16.33 -11.23 -17.84
CA ASP A 322 -17.25 -12.32 -17.48
C ASP A 322 -17.07 -13.53 -18.38
N PHE A 323 -16.88 -13.31 -19.68
CA PHE A 323 -16.56 -14.38 -20.63
C PHE A 323 -15.26 -15.10 -20.24
N VAL A 324 -14.18 -14.37 -19.98
CA VAL A 324 -12.89 -14.93 -19.57
C VAL A 324 -13.03 -15.68 -18.24
N SER A 325 -13.69 -15.10 -17.26
CA SER A 325 -13.90 -15.75 -15.95
C SER A 325 -14.68 -17.07 -16.07
N THR A 326 -15.67 -17.10 -16.95
CA THR A 326 -16.48 -18.30 -17.24
C THR A 326 -15.64 -19.38 -17.91
N GLN A 327 -14.87 -19.04 -18.95
CA GLN A 327 -14.04 -20.00 -19.68
C GLN A 327 -12.90 -20.57 -18.84
N PHE A 328 -12.34 -19.80 -17.91
CA PHE A 328 -11.32 -20.30 -17.00
C PHE A 328 -11.88 -21.14 -15.84
N SER A 329 -13.17 -20.99 -15.51
CA SER A 329 -13.84 -21.76 -14.45
C SER A 329 -14.48 -23.05 -14.98
N ASN A 330 -15.10 -22.98 -16.16
CA ASN A 330 -15.68 -24.11 -16.88
C ASN A 330 -15.30 -24.02 -18.37
N PRO A 331 -14.15 -24.57 -18.77
CA PRO A 331 -13.61 -24.40 -20.11
C PRO A 331 -14.42 -25.14 -21.16
N ASP A 332 -14.83 -24.43 -22.21
CA ASP A 332 -15.39 -25.09 -23.39
C ASP A 332 -14.30 -25.93 -24.09
N ARG A 333 -14.67 -27.13 -24.52
CA ARG A 333 -13.75 -28.12 -25.12
C ARG A 333 -13.04 -27.57 -26.36
N LYS A 334 -13.66 -26.63 -27.08
CA LYS A 334 -13.07 -25.98 -28.26
C LYS A 334 -11.84 -25.11 -27.97
N PHE A 335 -11.67 -24.67 -26.72
CA PHE A 335 -10.55 -23.81 -26.30
C PHE A 335 -9.42 -24.55 -25.61
N VAL A 336 -9.62 -25.81 -25.21
CA VAL A 336 -8.60 -26.61 -24.53
C VAL A 336 -7.57 -27.09 -25.54
N GLU A 337 -6.32 -26.69 -25.37
CA GLU A 337 -5.20 -27.17 -26.16
C GLU A 337 -4.88 -28.62 -25.75
N GLN A 338 -4.98 -29.54 -26.71
CA GLN A 338 -4.50 -30.90 -26.52
C GLN A 338 -2.98 -30.86 -26.37
N LYS A 339 -2.45 -31.49 -25.30
CA LYS A 339 -1.00 -31.63 -25.13
C LYS A 339 -0.43 -32.33 -26.37
N PRO A 340 0.67 -31.85 -26.96
CA PRO A 340 1.33 -32.59 -28.04
C PRO A 340 1.74 -33.96 -27.52
N GLN A 341 1.22 -35.02 -28.15
CA GLN A 341 1.72 -36.38 -27.93
C GLN A 341 3.20 -36.37 -28.31
N ARG A 342 4.08 -36.51 -27.32
CA ARG A 342 5.50 -36.74 -27.55
C ARG A 342 5.62 -37.97 -28.45
N ARG A 343 6.06 -37.78 -29.69
CA ARG A 343 6.56 -38.88 -30.52
C ARG A 343 7.70 -39.53 -29.75
N SER A 344 7.44 -40.73 -29.22
CA SER A 344 8.49 -41.63 -28.75
C SER A 344 9.40 -41.89 -29.95
N LEU A 345 10.58 -41.27 -29.95
CA LEU A 345 11.71 -41.74 -30.74
C LEU A 345 12.07 -43.12 -30.17
N ARG A 346 11.50 -44.18 -30.76
CA ARG A 346 12.05 -45.52 -30.63
C ARG A 346 13.40 -45.52 -31.35
N HIS A 347 14.47 -45.52 -30.58
CA HIS A 347 15.76 -46.01 -31.06
C HIS A 347 15.56 -47.47 -31.49
N LYS A 348 15.87 -47.74 -32.77
CA LYS A 348 16.29 -49.05 -33.24
C LYS A 348 17.81 -49.07 -33.24
#